data_AF-A0A6J4QSQ2-F1
#
_entry.id   AF-A0A6J4QSQ2-F1
#
_cell.length_a   1.000
_cell.length_b   1.000
_cell.length_c   1.000
_cell.angle_alpha   90.00
_cell.angle_beta   90.00
_cell.angle_gamma   90.00
#
_symmetry.space_group_name_H-M   'P 1'
#
loop_
_entity.id
_entity.type
_entity.pdbx_description
1 polymer ?
#
loop_
_entity_poly.entity_id
_entity_poly.type
_entity_poly.pdbx_seq_one_letter_code
_entity_poly.pdbx_strand_id
1 'polypeptide(L)'
;MSGDGPSGPGTFVARLRARRRLVGYWMACDNPVAIERVGGVGYDYVGVDGQHGVPRSAWPLAMMAVDALARSAGVLRVPSADPVAIGAALDAGARAVVVPMVESAAEAERAVRACRHWPAGNRSLAGPVRAELRLGSEPRALDDAVACIVMIETAGALADLDAICAVDGLDAVYVGPADLTIAVGGARFGDPAAA
;
A
#
# COMPACT_ATOMS: atom_id res chain seq x y z
N MET A 1 22.81 7.18 -6.08
CA MET A 1 22.82 7.75 -4.71
C MET A 1 21.97 6.82 -3.87
N SER A 2 22.56 6.19 -2.86
CA SER A 2 21.94 5.14 -2.05
C SER A 2 20.74 5.69 -1.27
N GLY A 3 19.55 5.15 -1.53
CA GLY A 3 18.30 5.44 -0.79
C GLY A 3 18.27 4.88 0.63
N ASP A 4 19.43 4.74 1.27
CA ASP A 4 19.64 4.15 2.60
C ASP A 4 19.81 5.20 3.70
N GLY A 5 19.51 6.47 3.40
CA GLY A 5 19.40 7.50 4.42
C GLY A 5 18.26 7.18 5.41
N PRO A 6 18.25 7.80 6.61
CA PRO A 6 17.23 7.56 7.64
C PRO A 6 15.79 7.92 7.21
N SER A 7 15.65 8.62 6.08
CA SER A 7 14.38 8.96 5.42
C SER A 7 14.23 8.35 4.04
N GLY A 8 15.10 7.40 3.66
CA GLY A 8 15.08 6.76 2.36
C GLY A 8 14.03 5.64 2.26
N PRO A 9 13.69 5.20 1.04
CA PRO A 9 12.63 4.22 0.77
C PRO A 9 12.83 2.88 1.51
N GLY A 10 14.07 2.48 1.78
CA GLY A 10 14.39 1.25 2.52
C GLY A 10 13.95 1.28 3.99
N THR A 11 13.74 2.46 4.56
CA THR A 11 13.36 2.65 5.97
C THR A 11 11.85 2.85 6.18
N PHE A 12 11.07 2.96 5.09
CA PHE A 12 9.65 3.31 5.14
C PHE A 12 8.84 2.38 6.04
N VAL A 13 8.94 1.06 5.82
CA VAL A 13 8.17 0.06 6.59
C VAL A 13 8.56 0.08 8.07
N ALA A 14 9.85 0.19 8.38
CA ALA A 14 10.32 0.31 9.76
C ALA A 14 9.76 1.55 10.46
N ARG A 15 9.74 2.70 9.77
CA ARG A 15 9.17 3.95 10.30
C ARG A 15 7.64 3.88 10.46
N LEU A 16 6.95 3.20 9.55
CA LEU A 16 5.50 2.95 9.65
C LEU A 16 5.19 2.13 10.91
N ARG A 17 5.87 0.98 11.07
CA ARG A 17 5.72 0.11 12.26
C ARG A 17 6.10 0.81 13.56
N ALA A 18 7.09 1.70 13.52
CA ALA A 18 7.48 2.55 14.65
C ALA A 18 6.53 3.74 14.90
N ARG A 19 5.38 3.81 14.20
CA ARG A 19 4.35 4.86 14.34
C ARG A 19 4.91 6.27 14.17
N ARG A 20 5.91 6.43 13.32
CA ARG A 20 6.43 7.76 12.95
C ARG A 20 5.42 8.43 12.04
N ARG A 21 5.30 9.76 12.15
CA ARG A 21 4.51 10.53 11.18
C ARG A 21 5.17 10.41 9.80
N LEU A 22 4.38 9.98 8.81
CA LEU A 22 4.77 9.88 7.40
C LEU A 22 3.84 10.76 6.57
N VAL A 23 4.38 11.48 5.61
CA VAL A 23 3.64 12.33 4.68
C VAL A 23 3.76 11.78 3.27
N GLY A 24 2.63 11.44 2.65
CA GLY A 24 2.60 10.93 1.28
C GLY A 24 1.92 11.84 0.29
N TYR A 25 2.13 11.53 -0.99
CA TYR A 25 1.43 12.13 -2.12
C TYR A 25 0.70 11.06 -2.93
N TRP A 26 -0.50 11.37 -3.41
CA TRP A 26 -1.34 10.42 -4.15
C TRP A 26 -1.34 10.70 -5.66
N MET A 27 -1.10 9.65 -6.45
CA MET A 27 -1.01 9.68 -7.91
C MET A 27 -2.12 8.83 -8.51
N ALA A 28 -3.07 9.48 -9.18
CA ALA A 28 -4.18 8.83 -9.87
C ALA A 28 -4.04 8.83 -11.40
N CYS A 29 -2.94 9.38 -11.94
CA CYS A 29 -2.70 9.42 -13.38
C CYS A 29 -1.53 8.53 -13.79
N ASP A 30 -1.68 7.84 -14.92
CA ASP A 30 -0.62 7.04 -15.55
C ASP A 30 0.35 7.96 -16.31
N ASN A 31 1.25 8.61 -15.57
CA ASN A 31 2.30 9.46 -16.14
C ASN A 31 3.63 9.27 -15.38
N PRO A 32 4.53 8.41 -15.90
CA PRO A 32 5.81 8.12 -15.26
C PRO A 32 6.68 9.36 -15.02
N VAL A 33 6.68 10.34 -15.93
CA VAL A 33 7.47 11.58 -15.77
C VAL A 33 6.96 12.40 -14.58
N ALA A 34 5.64 12.52 -14.44
CA ALA A 34 5.02 13.19 -13.30
C ALA A 34 5.30 12.43 -11.99
N ILE A 35 5.16 11.10 -12.01
CA ILE A 35 5.41 10.24 -10.85
C ILE A 35 6.88 10.37 -10.39
N GLU A 36 7.85 10.34 -11.31
CA GLU A 36 9.26 10.52 -11.00
C GLU A 36 9.54 11.90 -10.41
N ARG A 37 8.95 12.95 -11.00
CA ARG A 37 9.07 14.32 -10.48
C ARG A 37 8.56 14.41 -9.05
N VAL A 38 7.39 13.85 -8.76
CA VAL A 38 6.79 13.83 -7.42
C VAL A 38 7.61 12.98 -6.45
N GLY A 39 8.06 11.80 -6.86
CA GLY A 39 8.94 10.93 -6.08
C GLY A 39 10.24 11.63 -5.68
N GLY A 40 10.69 12.59 -6.49
CA GLY A 40 11.82 13.46 -6.24
C GLY A 40 11.60 14.66 -5.33
N VAL A 41 10.37 14.97 -4.89
CA VAL A 41 10.10 16.17 -4.05
C VAL A 41 10.61 15.97 -2.63
N GLY A 42 10.46 14.77 -2.07
CA GLY A 42 10.85 14.43 -0.70
C GLY A 42 9.67 14.06 0.21
N TYR A 43 8.58 13.54 -0.36
CA TYR A 43 7.55 12.85 0.41
C TYR A 43 8.12 11.55 0.99
N ASP A 44 7.53 11.07 2.08
CA ASP A 44 7.90 9.79 2.67
C ASP A 44 7.46 8.62 1.80
N TYR A 45 6.32 8.77 1.10
CA TYR A 45 5.84 7.82 0.11
C TYR A 45 5.06 8.49 -1.02
N VAL A 46 5.00 7.80 -2.16
CA VAL A 46 4.10 8.13 -3.26
C VAL A 46 3.12 6.97 -3.43
N GLY A 47 1.84 7.23 -3.18
CA GLY A 47 0.75 6.29 -3.38
C GLY A 47 0.27 6.30 -4.82
N VAL A 48 0.33 5.17 -5.51
CA VAL A 48 -0.19 4.99 -6.86
C VAL A 48 -1.55 4.31 -6.78
N ASP A 49 -2.55 4.93 -7.41
CA ASP A 49 -3.94 4.48 -7.34
C ASP A 49 -4.25 3.43 -8.41
N GLY A 50 -4.19 2.15 -8.06
CA GLY A 50 -4.56 1.05 -8.94
C GLY A 50 -6.06 0.72 -8.97
N GLN A 51 -6.91 1.43 -8.21
CA GLN A 51 -8.36 1.17 -8.15
C GLN A 51 -9.15 2.10 -9.08
N HIS A 52 -8.76 3.37 -9.18
CA HIS A 52 -9.49 4.37 -9.97
C HIS A 52 -8.64 5.07 -11.04
N GLY A 53 -7.33 4.84 -11.08
CA GLY A 53 -6.42 5.63 -11.91
C GLY A 53 -5.53 4.81 -12.82
N VAL A 54 -4.46 4.27 -12.24
CA VAL A 54 -3.34 3.66 -12.96
C VAL A 54 -3.62 2.19 -13.23
N PRO A 55 -3.67 1.76 -14.51
CA PRO A 55 -3.97 0.39 -14.86
C PRO A 55 -2.87 -0.56 -14.40
N ARG A 56 -3.23 -1.82 -14.14
CA ARG A 56 -2.30 -2.85 -13.64
C ARG A 56 -1.05 -3.04 -14.50
N SER A 57 -1.18 -2.90 -15.83
CA SER A 57 -0.05 -2.99 -16.76
C SER A 57 1.00 -1.89 -16.56
N ALA A 58 0.62 -0.73 -15.99
CA ALA A 58 1.50 0.41 -15.77
C ALA A 58 2.20 0.38 -14.40
N TRP A 59 1.78 -0.48 -13.47
CA TRP A 59 2.33 -0.52 -12.10
C TRP A 59 3.85 -0.70 -12.03
N PRO A 60 4.50 -1.60 -12.82
CA PRO A 60 5.96 -1.72 -12.79
C PRO A 60 6.66 -0.42 -13.19
N LEU A 61 6.14 0.28 -14.20
CA LEU A 61 6.71 1.55 -14.68
C LEU A 61 6.47 2.68 -13.67
N ALA A 62 5.29 2.73 -13.05
CA ALA A 62 5.00 3.66 -11.96
C ALA A 62 5.95 3.47 -10.77
N MET A 63 6.17 2.22 -10.34
CA MET A 63 7.13 1.92 -9.26
C MET A 63 8.58 2.22 -9.66
N MET A 64 8.95 2.00 -10.94
CA MET A 64 10.24 2.46 -11.48
C MET A 64 10.41 3.98 -11.36
N ALA A 65 9.38 4.74 -11.72
CA ALA A 65 9.40 6.19 -11.65
C ALA A 65 9.51 6.71 -10.20
N VAL A 66 8.74 6.16 -9.25
CA VAL A 66 8.84 6.56 -7.84
C VAL A 66 10.27 6.36 -7.31
N ASP A 67 10.86 5.22 -7.63
CA ASP A 67 12.17 4.85 -7.10
C ASP A 67 13.35 5.50 -7.83
N ALA A 68 13.14 6.15 -8.98
CA ALA A 68 14.21 6.65 -9.86
C ALA A 68 15.20 7.57 -9.12
N LEU A 69 14.69 8.37 -8.18
CA LEU A 69 15.50 9.28 -7.35
C LEU A 69 15.76 8.76 -5.93
N ALA A 70 15.19 7.61 -5.57
CA ALA A 70 15.34 6.96 -4.27
C ALA A 70 15.07 7.87 -3.05
N ARG A 71 14.09 8.78 -3.18
CA ARG A 71 13.70 9.74 -2.12
C ARG A 71 12.38 9.42 -1.43
N SER A 72 11.50 8.67 -2.07
CA SER A 72 10.16 8.31 -1.57
C SER A 72 9.95 6.80 -1.73
N ALA A 73 9.17 6.18 -0.85
CA ALA A 73 8.75 4.78 -1.03
C ALA A 73 7.54 4.69 -1.98
N GLY A 74 7.53 3.68 -2.87
CA GLY A 74 6.34 3.35 -3.66
C GLY A 74 5.30 2.61 -2.82
N VAL A 75 4.07 3.13 -2.80
CA VAL A 75 2.90 2.48 -2.20
C VAL A 75 1.84 2.31 -3.28
N LEU A 76 1.12 1.21 -3.29
CA LEU A 76 0.15 0.93 -4.34
C LEU A 76 -1.21 0.57 -3.75
N ARG A 77 -2.26 1.33 -4.11
CA ARG A 77 -3.65 0.93 -3.80
C ARG A 77 -4.12 -0.09 -4.82
N VAL A 78 -4.32 -1.33 -4.39
CA VAL A 78 -4.81 -2.40 -5.27
C VAL A 78 -6.31 -2.21 -5.55
N PRO A 79 -6.86 -2.78 -6.64
CA PRO A 79 -8.29 -2.63 -6.94
C PRO A 79 -9.21 -3.38 -5.96
N SER A 80 -8.70 -4.41 -5.27
CA SER A 80 -9.46 -5.25 -4.34
C SER A 80 -8.52 -6.08 -3.44
N ALA A 81 -9.08 -6.78 -2.46
CA ALA A 81 -8.38 -7.75 -1.59
C ALA A 81 -8.00 -9.07 -2.30
N ASP A 82 -7.99 -9.11 -3.64
CA ASP A 82 -7.56 -10.27 -4.41
C ASP A 82 -6.05 -10.53 -4.22
N PRO A 83 -5.64 -11.73 -3.75
CA PRO A 83 -4.24 -12.10 -3.61
C PRO A 83 -3.42 -11.95 -4.90
N VAL A 84 -4.04 -12.12 -6.08
CA VAL A 84 -3.36 -11.94 -7.36
C VAL A 84 -3.03 -10.47 -7.63
N ALA A 85 -3.91 -9.55 -7.24
CA ALA A 85 -3.66 -8.11 -7.36
C ALA A 85 -2.60 -7.64 -6.34
N ILE A 86 -2.71 -8.12 -5.10
CA ILE A 86 -1.75 -7.84 -4.02
C ILE A 86 -0.35 -8.32 -4.41
N GLY A 87 -0.22 -9.59 -4.81
CA GLY A 87 1.06 -10.15 -5.23
C GLY A 87 1.68 -9.37 -6.39
N ALA A 88 0.89 -9.02 -7.41
CA ALA A 88 1.40 -8.25 -8.55
C ALA A 88 1.85 -6.83 -8.20
N ALA A 89 1.20 -6.17 -7.24
CA ALA A 89 1.64 -4.87 -6.74
C ALA A 89 2.99 -4.97 -6.01
N LEU A 90 3.15 -6.00 -5.18
CA LEU A 90 4.40 -6.25 -4.48
C LEU A 90 5.52 -6.69 -5.44
N ASP A 91 5.21 -7.48 -6.47
CA ASP A 91 6.16 -7.90 -7.51
C ASP A 91 6.62 -6.73 -8.40
N ALA A 92 5.74 -5.73 -8.61
CA ALA A 92 6.11 -4.44 -9.21
C ALA A 92 7.08 -3.63 -8.32
N GLY A 93 7.28 -4.04 -7.07
CA GLY A 93 8.24 -3.44 -6.13
C GLY A 93 7.63 -2.39 -5.21
N ALA A 94 6.31 -2.44 -4.99
CA ALA A 94 5.69 -1.62 -3.95
C ALA A 94 6.22 -2.01 -2.55
N ARG A 95 6.52 -1.00 -1.73
CA ARG A 95 6.91 -1.15 -0.32
C ARG A 95 5.71 -1.32 0.61
N ALA A 96 4.52 -0.95 0.15
CA ALA A 96 3.28 -1.28 0.81
C ALA A 96 2.14 -1.39 -0.19
N VAL A 97 1.14 -2.19 0.16
CA VAL A 97 -0.15 -2.21 -0.51
C VAL A 97 -1.20 -1.57 0.38
N VAL A 98 -2.12 -0.83 -0.25
CA VAL A 98 -3.35 -0.34 0.39
C VAL A 98 -4.51 -1.12 -0.21
N VAL A 99 -5.20 -1.89 0.62
CA VAL A 99 -6.28 -2.79 0.21
C VAL A 99 -7.63 -2.12 0.50
N PRO A 100 -8.41 -1.74 -0.53
CA PRO A 100 -9.71 -1.10 -0.35
C PRO A 100 -10.79 -2.10 0.03
N MET A 101 -11.94 -1.58 0.50
CA MET A 101 -13.19 -2.30 0.74
C MET A 101 -13.02 -3.51 1.67
N VAL A 102 -12.22 -3.40 2.72
CA VAL A 102 -12.06 -4.43 3.76
C VAL A 102 -13.11 -4.21 4.84
N GLU A 103 -14.00 -5.19 5.04
CA GLU A 103 -15.17 -5.06 5.91
C GLU A 103 -15.12 -5.92 7.17
N SER A 104 -14.12 -6.79 7.31
CA SER A 104 -13.99 -7.68 8.47
C SER A 104 -12.56 -8.05 8.81
N ALA A 105 -12.33 -8.47 10.07
CA ALA A 105 -11.04 -9.03 10.49
C ALA A 105 -10.58 -10.20 9.62
N ALA A 106 -11.50 -11.07 9.18
CA ALA A 106 -11.19 -12.19 8.30
C ALA A 106 -10.73 -11.75 6.90
N GLU A 107 -11.22 -10.62 6.40
CA GLU A 107 -10.74 -10.02 5.14
C GLU A 107 -9.37 -9.39 5.29
N ALA A 108 -9.15 -8.67 6.39
CA ALA A 108 -7.84 -8.12 6.71
C ALA A 108 -6.78 -9.23 6.85
N GLU A 109 -7.11 -10.34 7.51
CA GLU A 109 -6.21 -11.50 7.63
C GLU A 109 -5.87 -12.09 6.25
N ARG A 110 -6.85 -12.22 5.35
CA ARG A 110 -6.59 -12.68 3.97
C ARG A 110 -5.65 -11.74 3.23
N ALA A 111 -5.82 -10.43 3.38
CA ALA A 111 -4.95 -9.43 2.79
C ALA A 111 -3.51 -9.51 3.34
N VAL A 112 -3.35 -9.67 4.66
CA VAL A 112 -2.04 -9.85 5.31
C VAL A 112 -1.36 -11.11 4.77
N ARG A 113 -2.06 -12.24 4.75
CA ARG A 113 -1.51 -13.51 4.25
C ARG A 113 -1.11 -13.43 2.78
N ALA A 114 -1.84 -12.67 1.96
CA ALA A 114 -1.48 -12.43 0.56
C ALA A 114 -0.21 -11.58 0.38
N CYS A 115 0.21 -10.84 1.41
CA CYS A 115 1.45 -10.07 1.38
C CYS A 115 2.69 -10.88 1.80
N ARG A 116 2.50 -12.07 2.40
CA ARG A 116 3.57 -12.87 3.02
C ARG A 116 3.75 -14.21 2.33
N HIS A 117 4.99 -14.67 2.25
CA HIS A 117 5.31 -16.00 1.74
C HIS A 117 5.08 -17.08 2.80
N TRP A 118 5.13 -18.35 2.39
CA TRP A 118 5.08 -19.48 3.32
C TRP A 118 6.24 -19.39 4.35
N PRO A 119 6.01 -19.66 5.65
CA PRO A 119 4.80 -20.19 6.28
C PRO A 119 3.81 -19.12 6.78
N ALA A 120 4.18 -17.85 6.79
CA ALA A 120 3.37 -16.77 7.35
C ALA A 120 2.17 -16.39 6.48
N GLY A 121 2.21 -16.70 5.18
CA GLY A 121 1.15 -16.41 4.24
C GLY A 121 1.08 -17.38 3.08
N ASN A 122 0.49 -16.89 1.99
CA ASN A 122 0.22 -17.66 0.77
C ASN A 122 0.62 -16.90 -0.51
N ARG A 123 1.44 -15.85 -0.39
CA ARG A 123 2.07 -15.21 -1.54
C ARG A 123 2.96 -16.21 -2.27
N SER A 124 2.74 -16.35 -3.58
CA SER A 124 3.62 -17.15 -4.42
C SER A 124 4.93 -16.41 -4.65
N LEU A 125 6.05 -17.14 -4.55
CA LEU A 125 7.32 -16.68 -5.11
C LEU A 125 7.21 -16.75 -6.63
N ALA A 126 7.09 -15.61 -7.29
CA ALA A 126 7.28 -15.50 -8.74
C ALA A 126 8.78 -15.36 -9.05
N GLY A 127 9.21 -15.70 -10.28
CA GLY A 127 10.61 -15.66 -10.73
C GLY A 127 11.23 -14.25 -10.77
N PRO A 128 12.17 -13.92 -11.69
CA PRO A 128 12.86 -12.62 -11.64
C PRO A 128 11.90 -11.46 -11.84
N VAL A 129 11.39 -10.93 -10.72
CA VAL A 129 10.49 -9.79 -10.65
C VAL A 129 11.26 -8.58 -10.12
N ARG A 130 10.70 -7.40 -10.32
CA ARG A 130 11.35 -6.15 -9.93
C ARG A 130 11.64 -6.09 -8.43
N ALA A 131 10.78 -6.69 -7.60
CA ALA A 131 11.00 -6.80 -6.17
C ALA A 131 12.35 -7.48 -5.86
N GLU A 132 12.72 -8.56 -6.57
CA GLU A 132 13.98 -9.28 -6.31
C GLU A 132 15.22 -8.42 -6.60
N LEU A 133 15.17 -7.62 -7.67
CA LEU A 133 16.26 -6.71 -8.04
C LEU A 133 16.48 -5.59 -7.01
N ARG A 134 15.50 -5.34 -6.15
CA ARG A 134 15.46 -4.21 -5.21
C ARG A 134 15.60 -4.63 -3.75
N LEU A 135 15.03 -5.77 -3.40
CA LEU A 135 14.85 -6.25 -2.04
C LEU A 135 15.61 -7.57 -1.78
N GLY A 136 16.17 -8.18 -2.83
CA GLY A 136 16.77 -9.52 -2.77
C GLY A 136 15.74 -10.62 -3.01
N SER A 137 16.18 -11.87 -3.03
CA SER A 137 15.34 -13.04 -3.36
C SER A 137 14.98 -13.91 -2.14
N GLU A 138 15.37 -13.50 -0.94
CA GLU A 138 15.07 -14.26 0.28
C GLU A 138 13.64 -13.94 0.76
N PRO A 139 12.73 -14.93 0.84
CA PRO A 139 11.31 -14.68 1.09
C PRO A 139 11.02 -13.91 2.39
N ARG A 140 11.77 -14.20 3.47
CA ARG A 140 11.55 -13.53 4.75
C ARG A 140 11.99 -12.07 4.72
N ALA A 141 13.11 -11.76 4.09
CA ALA A 141 13.57 -10.40 3.85
C ALA A 141 12.58 -9.61 2.97
N LEU A 142 11.99 -10.26 1.96
CA LEU A 142 10.92 -9.67 1.14
C LEU A 142 9.69 -9.32 1.99
N ASP A 143 9.26 -10.25 2.84
CA ASP A 143 8.10 -10.08 3.72
C ASP A 143 8.31 -8.97 4.75
N ASP A 144 9.50 -8.92 5.35
CA ASP A 144 9.87 -7.89 6.33
C ASP A 144 9.98 -6.50 5.70
N ALA A 145 10.29 -6.42 4.41
CA ALA A 145 10.48 -5.18 3.65
C ALA A 145 9.19 -4.56 3.08
N VAL A 146 8.03 -5.22 3.24
CA VAL A 146 6.74 -4.74 2.72
C VAL A 146 5.67 -4.63 3.82
N ALA A 147 4.79 -3.64 3.69
CA ALA A 147 3.68 -3.41 4.61
C ALA A 147 2.31 -3.72 3.99
N CYS A 148 1.41 -4.29 4.81
CA CYS A 148 -0.01 -4.47 4.48
C CYS A 148 -0.83 -3.37 5.17
N ILE A 149 -1.56 -2.59 4.39
CA ILE A 149 -2.45 -1.53 4.87
C ILE A 149 -3.85 -1.83 4.36
N VAL A 150 -4.86 -1.81 5.23
CA VAL A 150 -6.27 -1.96 4.82
C VAL A 150 -6.98 -0.62 4.90
N MET A 151 -7.94 -0.40 4.00
CA MET A 151 -8.74 0.82 3.99
C MET A 151 -10.06 0.59 4.73
N ILE A 152 -10.37 1.49 5.66
CA ILE A 152 -11.65 1.56 6.37
C ILE A 152 -12.49 2.63 5.66
N GLU A 153 -13.48 2.17 4.92
CA GLU A 153 -14.28 3.02 4.05
C GLU A 153 -15.75 2.59 3.92
N THR A 154 -16.18 1.60 4.72
CA THR A 154 -17.59 1.18 4.83
C THR A 154 -18.07 1.27 6.27
N ALA A 155 -19.40 1.31 6.47
CA ALA A 155 -19.98 1.31 7.81
C ALA A 155 -19.72 0.00 8.55
N GLY A 156 -19.68 -1.13 7.83
CA GLY A 156 -19.31 -2.44 8.38
C GLY A 156 -17.88 -2.46 8.89
N ALA A 157 -16.94 -1.97 8.07
CA ALA A 157 -15.53 -1.84 8.45
C ALA A 157 -15.33 -0.95 9.68
N LEU A 158 -16.11 0.13 9.80
CA LEU A 158 -16.05 1.02 10.97
C LEU A 158 -16.61 0.35 12.22
N ALA A 159 -17.68 -0.44 12.10
CA ALA A 159 -18.26 -1.18 13.22
C ALA A 159 -17.35 -2.30 13.73
N ASP A 160 -16.60 -2.96 12.84
CA ASP A 160 -15.65 -4.05 13.16
C ASP A 160 -14.19 -3.56 13.33
N LEU A 161 -13.98 -2.25 13.46
CA LEU A 161 -12.66 -1.62 13.41
C LEU A 161 -11.67 -2.21 14.42
N ASP A 162 -12.11 -2.47 15.65
CA ASP A 162 -11.26 -3.03 16.71
C ASP A 162 -10.79 -4.43 16.36
N ALA A 163 -11.68 -5.27 15.79
CA ALA A 163 -11.32 -6.62 15.36
C ALA A 163 -10.37 -6.60 14.17
N ILE A 164 -10.60 -5.68 13.20
CA ILE A 164 -9.69 -5.47 12.07
C ILE A 164 -8.30 -5.04 12.55
N CYS A 165 -8.24 -4.09 13.49
CA CYS A 165 -6.98 -3.58 14.03
C CYS A 165 -6.23 -4.61 14.89
N ALA A 166 -6.93 -5.63 15.41
CA ALA A 166 -6.34 -6.72 16.18
C ALA A 166 -5.72 -7.83 15.31
N VAL A 167 -5.85 -7.76 13.98
CA VAL A 167 -5.28 -8.76 13.06
C VAL A 167 -3.75 -8.71 13.09
N ASP A 168 -3.14 -9.82 13.47
CA ASP A 168 -1.69 -9.98 13.49
C ASP A 168 -1.08 -9.80 12.08
N GLY A 169 -0.05 -8.97 12.00
CA GLY A 169 0.65 -8.69 10.75
C GLY A 169 0.03 -7.58 9.90
N LEU A 170 -1.08 -6.98 10.31
CA LEU A 170 -1.60 -5.74 9.74
C LEU A 170 -0.73 -4.56 10.20
N ASP A 171 -0.13 -3.84 9.25
CA ASP A 171 0.85 -2.79 9.57
C ASP A 171 0.18 -1.42 9.84
N ALA A 172 -0.94 -1.13 9.17
CA ALA A 172 -1.72 0.09 9.39
C ALA A 172 -3.16 -0.01 8.84
N VAL A 173 -4.00 0.92 9.27
CA VAL A 173 -5.30 1.22 8.65
C VAL A 173 -5.24 2.57 7.93
N TYR A 174 -5.92 2.67 6.80
CA TYR A 174 -6.07 3.90 6.02
C TYR A 174 -7.55 4.28 6.01
N VAL A 175 -7.90 5.55 6.18
CA VAL A 175 -9.30 5.98 6.09
C VAL A 175 -9.59 6.38 4.64
N GLY A 176 -10.62 5.82 4.03
CA GLY A 176 -11.14 6.22 2.72
C GLY A 176 -12.27 7.23 2.92
N PRO A 177 -11.99 8.55 2.98
CA PRO A 177 -12.95 9.48 3.56
C PRO A 177 -14.12 9.77 2.63
N ALA A 178 -13.94 9.62 1.31
CA ALA A 178 -15.03 9.76 0.33
C ALA A 178 -16.12 8.72 0.56
N ASP A 179 -15.76 7.44 0.48
CA ASP A 179 -16.69 6.33 0.63
C ASP A 179 -17.20 6.21 2.07
N LEU A 180 -16.34 6.44 3.08
CA LEU A 180 -16.78 6.40 4.48
C LEU A 180 -17.85 7.45 4.78
N THR A 181 -17.69 8.67 4.25
CA THR A 181 -18.69 9.74 4.45
C THR A 181 -20.06 9.32 3.94
N ILE A 182 -20.12 8.69 2.76
CA ILE A 182 -21.37 8.17 2.20
C ILE A 182 -21.90 7.01 3.04
N ALA A 183 -21.02 6.10 3.44
CA ALA A 183 -21.40 4.90 4.18
C ALA A 183 -22.03 5.21 5.55
N VAL A 184 -21.62 6.30 6.21
CA VAL A 184 -22.19 6.73 7.50
C VAL A 184 -23.38 7.69 7.36
N GLY A 185 -23.91 7.87 6.14
CA GLY A 185 -25.14 8.61 5.87
C GLY A 185 -24.96 10.03 5.35
N GLY A 186 -23.73 10.43 4.99
CA GLY A 186 -23.48 11.70 4.30
C GLY A 186 -23.94 11.68 2.85
N ALA A 187 -24.36 12.83 2.33
CA ALA A 187 -24.85 12.94 0.95
C ALA A 187 -23.72 13.07 -0.09
N ARG A 188 -22.53 13.51 0.34
CA ARG A 188 -21.36 13.75 -0.50
C ARG A 188 -20.08 13.72 0.32
N PHE A 189 -18.93 13.55 -0.34
CA PHE A 189 -17.63 13.72 0.32
C PHE A 189 -17.52 15.08 1.02
N GLY A 190 -17.07 15.06 2.28
CA GLY A 190 -16.90 16.26 3.09
C GLY A 190 -18.21 16.85 3.62
N ASP A 191 -19.30 16.08 3.64
CA ASP A 191 -20.55 16.48 4.26
C ASP A 191 -20.37 16.65 5.79
N PRO A 192 -20.56 17.86 6.35
CA PRO A 192 -20.39 18.10 7.79
C PRO A 192 -21.38 17.31 8.66
N ALA A 193 -22.51 16.85 8.08
CA ALA A 193 -23.50 16.08 8.82
C ALA A 193 -23.05 14.63 9.11
N ALA A 194 -22.00 14.16 8.45
CA ALA A 194 -21.41 12.83 8.61
C ALA A 194 -20.14 12.82 9.48
N ALA A 195 -19.80 13.96 10.09
CA ALA A 195 -18.60 14.16 10.91
C ALA A 195 -18.82 13.81 12.39
#